data_AF-A0A7Y4VAQ0-F1
#
_entry.id   AF-A0A7Y4VAQ0-F1
#
_cell.length_a   1.000
_cell.length_b   1.000
_cell.length_c   1.000
_cell.angle_alpha   90.00
_cell.angle_beta   90.00
_cell.angle_gamma   90.00
#
_symmetry.space_group_name_H-M   'P 1'
#
loop_
_entity.id
_entity.type
_entity.pdbx_description
1 polymer ?
#
loop_
_entity_poly.entity_id
_entity_poly.type
_entity_poly.pdbx_seq_one_letter_code
_entity_poly.pdbx_strand_id
1 'polypeptide(L)'
;MPKVTFHYSGQIKTVEAAEGQTVLQIALDAGIPMEHACGGNGFCTTCMCHVKEGMANLSPRNDREENMGVTEDPDRLSCQSEVQGDVTVEVIEY
;
A
#
# COMPACT_ATOMS: atom_id res chain seq x y z
N MET A 1 6.97 9.69 13.17
CA MET A 1 5.82 9.34 12.30
C MET A 1 6.37 9.07 10.94
N PRO A 2 6.22 7.84 10.42
CA PRO A 2 6.60 7.49 9.06
C PRO A 2 5.98 8.45 8.03
N LYS A 3 6.68 8.67 6.92
CA LYS A 3 6.16 9.38 5.75
C LYS A 3 5.86 8.40 4.63
N VAL A 4 4.67 8.52 4.07
CA VAL A 4 4.25 7.73 2.90
C VAL A 4 4.14 8.65 1.70
N THR A 5 4.89 8.34 0.64
CA THR A 5 4.84 9.07 -0.62
C THR A 5 4.09 8.23 -1.65
N PHE A 6 3.01 8.79 -2.19
CA PHE A 6 2.19 8.16 -3.22
C PHE A 6 2.44 8.80 -4.58
N HIS A 7 2.70 7.97 -5.58
CA HIS A 7 2.68 8.32 -6.99
C HIS A 7 1.35 7.81 -7.58
N TYR A 8 0.49 8.71 -8.07
CA TYR A 8 -0.82 8.37 -8.63
C TYR A 8 -1.27 9.45 -9.61
N SER A 9 -1.91 9.09 -10.73
CA SER A 9 -2.46 10.04 -11.71
C SER A 9 -1.48 11.15 -12.15
N GLY A 10 -0.18 10.84 -12.26
CA GLY A 10 0.89 11.81 -12.56
C GLY A 10 1.21 12.81 -11.43
N GLN A 11 0.62 12.65 -10.26
CA GLN A 11 0.85 13.45 -9.06
C GLN A 11 1.75 12.70 -8.07
N ILE A 12 2.41 13.48 -7.21
CA ILE A 12 3.16 12.97 -6.06
C ILE A 12 2.61 13.65 -4.81
N LYS A 13 2.21 12.86 -3.82
CA LYS A 13 1.73 13.36 -2.53
C LYS A 13 2.40 12.60 -1.40
N THR A 14 3.03 13.34 -0.49
CA THR A 14 3.59 12.79 0.74
C THR A 14 2.69 13.15 1.92
N VAL A 15 2.40 12.18 2.77
CA VAL A 15 1.61 12.35 4.00
C VAL A 15 2.32 11.70 5.17
N GLU A 16 2.05 12.19 6.38
CA GLU A 16 2.47 11.53 7.61
C GLU A 16 1.50 10.41 7.95
N ALA A 17 2.04 9.28 8.42
CA ALA A 17 1.28 8.12 8.85
C ALA A 17 1.58 7.81 10.31
N ALA A 18 0.60 7.24 11.00
CA ALA A 18 0.85 6.54 12.25
C ALA A 18 1.42 5.15 11.95
N GLU A 19 2.35 4.71 12.80
CA GLU A 19 2.92 3.37 12.72
C GLU A 19 1.81 2.31 12.86
N GLY A 20 1.87 1.27 12.03
CA GLY A 20 0.87 0.20 11.99
C GLY A 20 -0.38 0.50 11.15
N GLN A 21 -0.52 1.70 10.54
CA GLN A 21 -1.54 1.92 9.53
C GLN A 21 -1.17 1.23 8.21
N THR A 22 -2.17 0.72 7.50
CA THR A 22 -1.95 0.11 6.18
C THR A 22 -1.80 1.19 5.11
N VAL A 23 -1.05 0.89 4.03
CA VAL A 23 -0.90 1.79 2.88
C VAL A 23 -2.25 2.21 2.30
N LEU A 24 -3.23 1.30 2.25
CA LEU A 24 -4.59 1.62 1.79
C LEU A 24 -5.27 2.64 2.71
N GLN A 25 -5.24 2.42 4.03
CA GLN A 25 -5.87 3.34 4.99
C GLN A 25 -5.31 4.75 4.84
N ILE A 26 -3.97 4.86 4.77
CA ILE A 26 -3.26 6.12 4.64
C ILE A 26 -3.63 6.83 3.32
N ALA A 27 -3.74 6.09 2.21
CA ALA A 27 -4.15 6.63 0.92
C ALA A 27 -5.57 7.22 0.99
N LEU A 28 -6.53 6.46 1.51
CA LEU A 28 -7.93 6.87 1.59
C LEU A 28 -8.13 8.06 2.52
N ASP A 29 -7.47 8.09 3.68
CA ASP A 29 -7.51 9.22 4.61
C ASP A 29 -6.92 10.49 3.98
N ALA A 30 -5.94 10.33 3.10
CA ALA A 30 -5.34 11.41 2.33
C ALA A 30 -6.16 11.82 1.08
N GLY A 31 -7.29 11.19 0.81
CA GLY A 31 -8.11 11.43 -0.38
C GLY A 31 -7.45 10.97 -1.69
N ILE A 32 -6.53 10.01 -1.61
CA ILE A 32 -5.87 9.39 -2.76
C ILE A 32 -6.73 8.19 -3.19
N PRO A 33 -7.20 8.17 -4.44
CA PRO A 33 -8.01 7.06 -4.92
C PRO A 33 -7.17 5.78 -5.00
N MET A 34 -7.72 4.69 -4.47
CA MET A 34 -7.12 3.37 -4.55
C MET A 34 -8.25 2.35 -4.55
N GLU A 35 -8.28 1.44 -5.52
CA GLU A 35 -9.37 0.47 -5.61
C GLU A 35 -9.30 -0.57 -4.50
N HIS A 36 -10.44 -0.97 -3.95
CA HIS A 36 -10.51 -1.90 -2.82
C HIS A 36 -11.81 -2.70 -2.85
N ALA A 37 -12.02 -3.48 -3.92
CA ALA A 37 -13.29 -4.17 -4.18
C ALA A 37 -13.74 -5.09 -3.03
N CYS A 38 -12.81 -5.73 -2.32
CA CYS A 38 -13.14 -6.56 -1.14
C CYS A 38 -13.22 -5.78 0.18
N GLY A 39 -13.10 -4.45 0.16
CA GLY A 39 -13.10 -3.60 1.36
C GLY A 39 -11.82 -3.72 2.21
N GLY A 40 -10.69 -4.12 1.62
CA GLY A 40 -9.42 -4.26 2.33
C GLY A 40 -9.26 -5.57 3.13
N ASN A 41 -10.07 -6.60 2.83
CA ASN A 41 -10.05 -7.88 3.54
C ASN A 41 -9.05 -8.90 3.00
N GLY A 42 -8.29 -8.58 1.94
CA GLY A 42 -7.31 -9.49 1.33
C GLY A 42 -7.95 -10.61 0.51
N PHE A 43 -9.11 -10.37 -0.12
CA PHE A 43 -9.82 -11.32 -0.99
C PHE A 43 -9.90 -10.86 -2.46
N CYS A 44 -9.17 -9.81 -2.81
CA CYS A 44 -9.02 -9.34 -4.19
C CYS A 44 -7.64 -8.71 -4.37
N THR A 45 -7.30 -8.34 -5.61
CA THR A 45 -6.02 -7.69 -5.95
C THR A 45 -6.17 -6.23 -6.38
N THR A 46 -7.37 -5.63 -6.33
CA THR A 46 -7.58 -4.26 -6.83
C THR A 46 -6.78 -3.20 -6.07
N CYS A 47 -6.42 -3.47 -4.81
CA CYS A 47 -5.61 -2.56 -3.98
C CYS A 47 -4.11 -2.72 -4.18
N MET A 48 -3.68 -3.41 -5.23
CA MET A 48 -2.27 -3.63 -5.54
C MET A 48 -1.54 -2.28 -5.67
N CYS A 49 -0.34 -2.20 -5.11
CA CYS A 49 0.60 -1.11 -5.33
C CYS A 49 2.00 -1.65 -5.62
N HIS A 50 2.80 -0.85 -6.33
CA HIS A 50 4.22 -1.13 -6.51
C HIS A 50 5.03 -0.32 -5.50
N VAL A 51 5.83 -0.98 -4.68
CA VAL A 51 6.73 -0.27 -3.75
C VAL A 51 7.97 0.18 -4.52
N LYS A 52 8.18 1.49 -4.59
CA LYS A 52 9.36 2.09 -5.23
C LYS A 52 10.55 2.15 -4.29
N GLU A 53 10.31 2.50 -3.03
CA GLU A 53 11.34 2.62 -1.99
C GLU A 53 10.76 2.23 -0.63
N GLY A 54 11.60 1.74 0.28
CA GLY A 54 11.18 1.43 1.64
C GLY A 54 10.45 0.09 1.80
N MET A 55 10.69 -0.90 0.93
CA MET A 55 10.09 -2.24 1.06
C MET A 55 10.35 -2.87 2.45
N ALA A 56 11.55 -2.69 2.99
CA ALA A 56 11.92 -3.17 4.33
C ALA A 56 11.20 -2.43 5.48
N ASN A 57 10.51 -1.33 5.19
CA ASN A 57 9.74 -0.54 6.16
C ASN A 57 8.25 -0.89 6.15
N LEU A 58 7.87 -1.96 5.45
CA LEU A 58 6.52 -2.52 5.50
C LEU A 58 6.51 -3.77 6.38
N SER A 59 5.34 -4.10 6.92
CA SER A 59 5.13 -5.40 7.56
C SER A 59 5.50 -6.55 6.61
N PRO A 60 5.97 -7.68 7.16
CA PRO A 60 6.11 -8.91 6.41
C PRO A 60 4.81 -9.25 5.68
N ARG A 61 4.93 -9.95 4.54
CA ARG A 61 3.76 -10.51 3.86
C ARG A 61 3.01 -11.44 4.82
N ASN A 62 1.70 -11.37 4.76
CA ASN A 62 0.82 -12.26 5.49
C ASN A 62 0.21 -13.31 4.55
N ASP A 63 -0.43 -14.32 5.13
CA ASP A 63 -1.09 -15.40 4.39
C ASP A 63 -2.11 -14.89 3.37
N ARG A 64 -2.71 -13.70 3.56
CA ARG A 64 -3.68 -13.15 2.61
C ARG A 64 -2.99 -12.66 1.34
N GLU A 65 -1.84 -11.99 1.45
CA GLU A 65 -1.04 -11.63 0.28
C GLU A 65 -0.59 -12.89 -0.48
N GLU A 66 -0.09 -13.89 0.25
CA GLU A 66 0.38 -15.16 -0.34
C GLU A 66 -0.74 -15.94 -1.03
N ASN A 67 -1.90 -16.06 -0.39
CA ASN A 67 -3.07 -16.74 -0.95
C ASN A 67 -3.63 -16.03 -2.21
N MET A 68 -3.42 -14.72 -2.33
CA MET A 68 -3.77 -13.95 -3.52
C MET A 68 -2.68 -14.02 -4.61
N GLY A 69 -1.58 -14.73 -4.37
CA GLY A 69 -0.46 -14.87 -5.30
C GLY A 69 0.45 -13.63 -5.37
N VAL A 70 0.36 -12.71 -4.41
CA VAL A 70 1.20 -11.52 -4.35
C VAL A 70 2.40 -11.82 -3.45
N THR A 71 3.40 -12.49 -4.02
CA THR A 71 4.55 -13.03 -3.27
C THR A 71 5.88 -12.36 -3.61
N GLU A 72 5.95 -11.63 -4.71
CA GLU A 72 7.21 -11.06 -5.24
C GLU A 72 7.20 -9.54 -5.20
N ASP A 73 8.39 -8.97 -5.05
CA ASP A 73 8.60 -7.53 -5.13
C ASP A 73 8.61 -7.06 -6.59
N PRO A 74 8.14 -5.83 -6.89
CA PRO A 74 7.77 -4.77 -5.95
C PRO A 74 6.30 -4.81 -5.49
N ASP A 75 5.54 -5.85 -5.82
CA ASP A 75 4.08 -5.86 -5.72
C ASP A 75 3.60 -6.15 -4.29
N ARG A 76 2.72 -5.30 -3.77
CA ARG A 76 2.11 -5.48 -2.44
C ARG A 76 0.61 -5.26 -2.50
N LEU A 77 -0.15 -5.95 -1.63
CA LEU A 77 -1.53 -5.54 -1.37
C LEU A 77 -1.50 -4.40 -0.35
N SER A 78 -1.75 -3.17 -0.79
CA SER A 78 -1.72 -1.98 0.08
C SER A 78 -2.60 -2.10 1.34
N CYS A 79 -3.69 -2.89 1.27
CA CYS A 79 -4.57 -3.16 2.40
C CYS A 79 -3.99 -4.11 3.45
N GLN A 80 -2.93 -4.87 3.12
CA GLN A 80 -2.26 -5.83 4.01
C GLN A 80 -0.85 -5.37 4.41
N SER A 81 -0.35 -4.28 3.81
CA SER A 81 0.97 -3.72 4.08
C SER A 81 0.89 -2.61 5.13
N GLU A 82 1.29 -2.90 6.36
CA GLU A 82 1.40 -1.91 7.44
C GLU A 82 2.72 -1.15 7.34
N VAL A 83 2.68 0.16 7.58
CA VAL A 83 3.86 1.03 7.50
C VAL A 83 4.58 1.10 8.84
N GLN A 84 5.89 0.83 8.83
CA GLN A 84 6.80 0.84 9.98
C GLN A 84 7.92 1.90 9.83
N GLY A 85 8.01 2.54 8.67
CA GLY A 85 9.00 3.57 8.34
C GLY A 85 8.68 4.22 7.00
N ASP A 86 9.53 5.13 6.54
CA ASP A 86 9.24 5.88 5.30
C ASP A 86 9.15 4.95 4.08
N VAL A 87 8.11 5.11 3.27
CA VAL A 87 7.86 4.27 2.09
C VAL A 87 7.34 5.11 0.92
N THR A 88 7.76 4.74 -0.30
CA THR A 88 7.27 5.34 -1.54
C THR A 88 6.56 4.26 -2.35
N VAL A 89 5.31 4.50 -2.73
CA VAL A 89 4.49 3.55 -3.50
C VAL A 89 3.91 4.21 -4.75
N GLU A 90 3.73 3.41 -5.79
CA GLU A 90 2.98 3.73 -6.99
C GLU A 90 1.63 3.03 -6.94
N VAL A 91 0.56 3.83 -7.08
CA VAL A 91 -0.82 3.35 -7.12
C VAL A 91 -1.10 2.81 -8.51
N ILE A 92 -1.63 1.59 -8.59
CA ILE A 92 -2.06 1.00 -9.86
C ILE A 92 -3.47 1.52 -10.17
N GLU A 93 -3.61 2.07 -11.37
CA GLU A 93 -4.86 2.61 -11.90
C GLU A 93 -5.30 1.73 -13.08
N TYR A 94 -6.59 1.38 -13.13
CA TYR A 94 -7.18 0.54 -14.18
C TYR A 94 -8.12 1.36 -15.10
#